data_AF-A0AAX2HFX2-F1
#
_entry.id   AF-A0AAX2HFX2-F1
#
_cell.length_a   1.000
_cell.length_b   1.000
_cell.length_c   1.000
_cell.angle_alpha   90.00
_cell.angle_beta   90.00
_cell.angle_gamma   90.00
#
_symmetry.space_group_name_H-M   'P 1'
#
loop_
_entity.id
_entity.type
_entity.pdbx_description
1 polymer ?
#
loop_
_entity_poly.entity_id
_entity_poly.type
_entity_poly.pdbx_seq_one_letter_code
_entity_poly.pdbx_strand_id
1 'polypeptide(L)' 'MQQISLLLKGAELNADDISSRLNRFEAERLWSVIHNVEMARAVVDALLAGVQPTQCASL' A
#
# COMPACT_ATOMS: atom_id res chain seq x y z
N MET A 1 -3.37 -11.13 10.37
CA MET A 1 -3.51 -10.47 9.05
C MET A 1 -4.07 -9.05 9.16
N GLN A 2 -5.10 -8.76 9.97
CA GLN A 2 -5.60 -7.37 10.18
C GLN A 2 -4.54 -6.38 10.67
N GLN A 3 -3.66 -6.83 11.56
CA GLN A 3 -2.55 -6.01 12.06
C GLN A 3 -1.58 -5.58 10.94
N ILE A 4 -1.43 -6.38 9.88
CA ILE A 4 -0.57 -6.04 8.73
C ILE A 4 -1.24 -4.95 7.88
N SER A 5 -2.56 -5.03 7.65
CA SER A 5 -3.30 -3.99 6.93
C SER A 5 -3.22 -2.63 7.65
N LEU A 6 -3.35 -2.62 8.99
CA LEU A 6 -3.19 -1.43 9.81
C LEU A 6 -1.77 -0.82 9.72
N LEU A 7 -0.73 -1.66 9.70
CA LEU A 7 0.64 -1.19 9.55
C LEU A 7 0.91 -0.60 8.16
N LEU A 8 0.37 -1.22 7.11
CA LEU A 8 0.45 -0.69 5.75
C LEU A 8 -0.28 0.66 5.64
N LYS A 9 -1.44 0.79 6.30
CA LYS A 9 -2.15 2.07 6.35
C LYS A 9 -1.37 3.15 7.11
N GLY A 10 -0.68 2.78 8.19
CA GLY A 10 0.23 3.69 8.90
C GLY A 10 1.40 4.14 8.02
N ALA A 11 1.93 3.25 7.17
CA ALA A 11 2.99 3.59 6.23
C ALA A 11 2.53 4.59 5.15
N GLU A 12 1.31 4.46 4.65
CA GLU A 12 0.68 5.46 3.75
C GLU A 12 0.64 6.86 4.41
N LEU A 13 0.10 6.94 5.64
CA LEU A 13 -0.04 8.21 6.36
C LEU A 13 1.32 8.86 6.68
N ASN A 14 2.30 8.07 7.08
CA ASN A 14 3.64 8.57 7.38
C ASN A 14 4.35 9.08 6.12
N ALA A 15 4.06 8.51 4.96
CA ALA A 15 4.68 8.94 3.72
C ALA A 15 4.12 10.25 3.18
N ASP A 16 2.83 10.51 3.38
CA ASP A 16 2.25 11.83 3.10
C ASP A 16 2.98 12.92 3.90
N ASP A 17 3.20 12.69 5.21
CA ASP A 17 3.94 13.60 6.08
C ASP A 17 5.40 13.79 5.63
N ILE A 18 6.08 12.71 5.24
CA ILE A 18 7.47 12.75 4.77
C ILE A 18 7.56 13.46 3.41
N SER A 19 6.63 13.20 2.49
CA SER A 19 6.62 13.75 1.13
C SER A 19 6.61 15.28 1.11
N SER A 20 5.96 15.90 2.11
CA SER A 20 5.91 17.35 2.29
C SER A 20 7.27 18.02 2.51
N ARG A 21 8.29 17.23 2.90
CA ARG A 21 9.64 17.70 3.24
C ARG A 21 10.69 17.29 2.20
N LEU A 22 10.31 16.54 1.18
CA LEU A 22 11.23 16.00 0.17
C LEU A 22 11.33 16.93 -1.06
N ASN A 23 12.45 16.84 -1.77
CA ASN A 23 12.52 17.43 -3.10
C ASN A 23 11.71 16.59 -4.11
N ARG A 24 11.41 17.15 -5.29
CA ARG A 24 10.56 16.50 -6.31
C ARG A 24 11.01 15.08 -6.66
N PHE A 25 12.31 14.86 -6.83
CA PHE A 25 12.84 13.55 -7.23
C PHE A 25 12.71 12.50 -6.12
N GLU A 26 13.00 12.89 -4.88
CA GLU A 26 12.82 12.03 -3.71
C GLU A 26 11.34 11.72 -3.46
N ALA A 27 10.45 12.70 -3.67
CA ALA A 27 9.01 12.51 -3.58
C ALA A 27 8.48 11.52 -4.65
N GLU A 28 8.98 11.58 -5.89
CA GLU A 28 8.63 10.61 -6.94
C GLU A 28 9.11 9.18 -6.60
N ARG A 29 10.28 9.06 -5.96
CA ARG A 29 10.77 7.76 -5.47
C ARG A 29 9.90 7.24 -4.33
N LEU A 30 9.55 8.10 -3.37
CA LEU A 30 8.65 7.75 -2.27
C LEU A 30 7.27 7.33 -2.78
N TRP A 31 6.74 8.06 -3.78
CA TRP A 31 5.48 7.72 -4.45
C TRP A 31 5.48 6.30 -5.02
N SER A 32 6.58 5.91 -5.69
CA SER A 32 6.73 4.56 -6.23
C SER A 32 6.70 3.48 -5.13
N VAL A 33 7.27 3.77 -3.97
CA VAL A 33 7.25 2.86 -2.81
C VAL A 33 5.85 2.77 -2.21
N ILE A 34 5.16 3.90 -2.07
CA ILE A 34 3.81 3.94 -1.48
C ILE A 34 2.78 3.26 -2.35
N HIS A 35 2.89 3.40 -3.66
CA HIS A 35 2.05 2.64 -4.58
C HIS A 35 2.15 1.12 -4.35
N ASN A 36 3.36 0.59 -4.12
CA ASN A 36 3.55 -0.83 -3.81
C ASN A 36 2.94 -1.23 -2.45
N VAL A 37 2.96 -0.32 -1.47
CA VAL A 37 2.36 -0.52 -0.15
C VAL A 37 0.83 -0.57 -0.24
N GLU A 38 0.21 0.33 -1.01
CA GLU A 38 -1.23 0.34 -1.27
C GLU A 38 -1.68 -0.97 -1.94
N MET A 39 -0.93 -1.43 -2.95
CA MET A 39 -1.20 -2.71 -3.64
C MET A 39 -1.07 -3.90 -2.69
N ALA A 40 -0.05 -3.91 -1.82
CA ALA A 40 0.11 -4.95 -0.80
C ALA A 40 -1.06 -4.94 0.19
N ARG A 41 -1.54 -3.76 0.59
CA ARG A 41 -2.69 -3.63 1.50
C ARG A 41 -3.96 -4.15 0.86
N ALA A 42 -4.21 -3.81 -0.41
CA ALA A 42 -5.36 -4.32 -1.16
C ALA A 42 -5.36 -5.86 -1.23
N VAL A 43 -4.20 -6.49 -1.44
CA VAL A 43 -4.07 -7.96 -1.42
C VAL A 43 -4.35 -8.53 -0.03
N VAL A 44 -3.78 -7.94 1.03
CA VAL A 44 -4.01 -8.38 2.42
C VAL A 44 -5.49 -8.23 2.80
N ASP A 45 -6.13 -7.13 2.40
CA ASP A 45 -7.55 -6.89 2.64
C ASP A 45 -8.43 -7.88 1.88
N ALA A 46 -8.11 -8.20 0.62
CA ALA A 46 -8.80 -9.23 -0.16
C ALA A 46 -8.68 -10.61 0.50
N LEU A 47 -7.48 -10.98 0.97
CA LEU A 47 -7.25 -12.24 1.70
C LEU A 47 -8.04 -12.28 3.03
N LEU A 48 -8.09 -11.17 3.75
CA LEU A 48 -8.89 -11.03 4.97
C LEU A 48 -10.40 -11.11 4.72
N ALA A 49 -10.86 -10.59 3.57
CA ALA A 49 -12.25 -10.68 3.13
C ALA A 49 -12.64 -12.09 2.64
N GLY A 50 -11.70 -13.04 2.60
CA GLY A 50 -11.93 -14.41 2.12
C GLY A 50 -11.92 -14.54 0.59
N VAL A 51 -11.49 -13.49 -0.14
CA VAL A 51 -11.35 -13.52 -1.60
C VAL A 51 -10.02 -14.19 -1.94
N GLN A 52 -10.07 -15.31 -2.68
CA GLN A 52 -8.85 -15.95 -3.16
C GLN A 52 -8.25 -15.14 -4.32
N PRO A 53 -6.93 -14.85 -4.32
CA PRO A 53 -6.26 -14.08 -5.38
C PRO A 53 -6.39 -14.70 -6.79
N THR A 54 -6.79 -15.97 -6.87
CA THR A 54 -6.98 -16.75 -8.10
C THR A 54 -8.22 -16.40 -8.91
N GLN A 55 -9.17 -15.60 -8.38
CA GLN A 55 -10.39 -15.23 -9.14
C GLN A 55 -10.24 -14.00 -10.04
N CYS A 56 -9.16 -13.23 -9.93
CA CYS A 56 -8.95 -12.03 -10.76
C CYS A 56 -8.15 -12.31 -12.06
N ALA A 57 -7.60 -13.51 -12.24
CA ALA A 57 -6.84 -13.88 -13.44
C ALA A 57 -7.71 -14.52 -14.55
N SER A 58 -9.03 -14.56 -14.37
CA SER A 58 -9.97 -15.22 -15.29
C SER A 58 -11.13 -14.33 -15.78
N LEU A 59 -10.92 -13.01 -15.85
CA LEU A 59 -11.81 -12.10 -16.58
C LEU A 59 -11.04 -11.32 -17.66
#